data_AF-A0A439CPQ5-F1
#
_entry.id   AF-A0A439CPQ5-F1
#
_cell.length_a   1.000
_cell.length_b   1.000
_cell.length_c   1.000
_cell.angle_alpha   90.00
_cell.angle_beta   90.00
_cell.angle_gamma   90.00
#
_symmetry.space_group_name_H-M   'P 1'
#
loop_
_entity.id
_entity.type
_entity.pdbx_description
1 polymer ?
#
loop_
_entity_poly.entity_id
_entity_poly.type
_entity_poly.pdbx_seq_one_letter_code
_entity_poly.pdbx_strand_id
1 'polypeptide(L)'
;MACPHLESISLSPPTPAQSVYREDCTQCFDSIDDPEGLDVCLQCFNGACVGERTHSQLHYVTRNHPLVLNIRRTPKRVVKDEPPTKMTKLAIAAETDADRYDITTAVKCHECVKELDKSHAKLAPIVDGILKANTFSRQEEVKAWEQEMATCEHILMLQQETSRKIESGDLGHCSKCDLKENLWLCLVCGNLGCGRAQFGGVGGNSHGLAHATESHHGVAVKLGSITPEGSADVYCYQCDEERLDNDLSPHLAHWGIILADQVKTEKSLTEMQIEQNLRWEFSMTTEDGKELRPLFGPSLTGLKNLGNSCYLASILQCLFDLPAFRGRYNIPEADL
;
A
#
# COMPACT_ATOMS: atom_id res chain seq x y z
N MET A 1 20.47 39.70 -14.91
CA MET A 1 21.48 39.68 -13.82
C MET A 1 21.41 38.35 -13.10
N ALA A 2 22.56 37.75 -12.75
CA ALA A 2 22.64 36.50 -12.00
C ALA A 2 21.89 36.59 -10.66
N CYS A 3 21.42 35.47 -10.12
CA CYS A 3 20.73 35.44 -8.83
C CYS A 3 21.76 35.50 -7.69
N PRO A 4 21.77 36.53 -6.82
CA PRO A 4 22.72 36.59 -5.72
C PRO A 4 22.53 35.42 -4.74
N HIS A 5 21.29 34.95 -4.55
CA HIS A 5 20.97 33.81 -3.69
C HIS A 5 21.55 32.49 -4.20
N LEU A 6 21.67 32.32 -5.52
CA LEU A 6 22.33 31.14 -6.09
C LEU A 6 23.84 31.12 -5.81
N GLU A 7 24.44 32.31 -5.64
CA GLU A 7 25.86 32.41 -5.32
C GLU A 7 26.14 32.31 -3.82
N SER A 8 25.26 32.87 -2.99
CA SER A 8 25.46 32.92 -1.53
C SER A 8 25.06 31.65 -0.80
N ILE A 9 24.12 30.86 -1.34
CA ILE A 9 23.58 29.67 -0.67
C ILE A 9 24.42 28.44 -1.07
N SER A 10 24.85 27.67 -0.07
CA SER A 10 25.43 26.36 -0.28
C SER A 10 24.31 25.34 -0.49
N LEU A 11 24.30 24.69 -1.65
CA LEU A 11 23.34 23.66 -2.03
C LEU A 11 24.04 22.31 -2.18
N SER A 12 23.40 21.26 -1.69
CA SER A 12 23.84 19.88 -1.86
C SER A 12 22.67 19.01 -2.33
N PRO A 13 22.91 17.99 -3.16
CA PRO A 13 21.85 17.05 -3.53
C PRO A 13 21.33 16.28 -2.31
N PRO A 14 20.07 15.81 -2.34
CA PRO A 14 19.51 15.00 -1.27
C PRO A 14 20.30 13.70 -1.09
N THR A 15 20.54 13.33 0.16
CA THR A 15 21.10 12.02 0.53
C THR A 15 19.99 10.96 0.59
N PRO A 16 20.32 9.65 0.50
CA PRO A 16 19.32 8.58 0.59
C PRO A 16 18.51 8.56 1.89
N ALA A 17 19.03 9.15 2.97
CA ALA A 17 18.37 9.21 4.27
C ALA A 17 17.47 10.44 4.44
N GLN A 18 17.49 11.40 3.52
CA GLN A 18 16.67 12.61 3.60
C GLN A 18 15.34 12.40 2.91
N SER A 19 14.25 12.79 3.58
CA SER A 19 12.92 12.83 2.99
C SER A 19 12.83 13.94 1.94
N VAL A 20 12.31 13.60 0.76
CA VAL A 20 12.07 14.54 -0.34
C VAL A 20 10.57 14.58 -0.63
N TYR A 21 9.93 15.70 -0.30
CA TYR A 21 8.50 15.91 -0.47
C TYR A 21 8.23 16.59 -1.82
N ARG A 22 8.23 15.80 -2.89
CA ARG A 22 8.16 16.31 -4.28
C ARG A 22 6.85 16.03 -5.00
N GLU A 23 5.90 15.36 -4.35
CA GLU A 23 4.62 14.95 -4.94
C GLU A 23 3.46 15.74 -4.34
N ASP A 24 3.48 15.94 -3.02
CA ASP A 24 2.42 16.60 -2.26
C ASP A 24 2.95 17.76 -1.42
N CYS A 25 2.09 18.76 -1.19
CA CYS A 25 2.35 19.81 -0.22
C CYS A 25 2.36 19.24 1.21
N THR A 26 3.28 19.70 2.05
CA THR A 26 3.36 19.24 3.45
C THR A 26 2.31 19.87 4.38
N GLN A 27 1.47 20.77 3.88
CA GLN A 27 0.47 21.52 4.66
C GLN A 27 -0.96 21.39 4.09
N CYS A 28 -1.11 20.98 2.84
CA CYS A 28 -2.42 20.73 2.23
C CYS A 28 -2.32 19.59 1.21
N PHE A 29 -3.45 19.24 0.59
CA PHE A 29 -3.53 18.15 -0.40
C PHE A 29 -3.25 18.59 -1.84
N ASP A 30 -2.68 19.78 -2.05
CA ASP A 30 -2.24 20.21 -3.38
C ASP A 30 -0.96 19.45 -3.76
N SER A 31 -0.79 19.14 -5.03
CA SER A 31 0.20 18.20 -5.54
C SER A 31 0.84 18.69 -6.84
N ILE A 32 1.77 17.90 -7.37
CA ILE A 32 2.34 18.13 -8.71
C ILE A 32 1.32 18.04 -9.85
N ASP A 33 0.15 17.46 -9.61
CA ASP A 33 -0.92 17.36 -10.62
C ASP A 33 -1.74 18.66 -10.75
N ASP A 34 -1.58 19.57 -9.80
CA ASP A 34 -2.27 20.87 -9.84
C ASP A 34 -1.70 21.78 -10.95
N PRO A 35 -2.51 22.73 -11.48
CA PRO A 35 -2.09 23.57 -12.60
C PRO A 35 -0.82 24.39 -12.35
N GLU A 36 -0.59 24.82 -11.12
CA GLU A 36 0.61 25.60 -10.75
C GLU A 36 1.80 24.72 -10.34
N GLY A 37 1.57 23.40 -10.25
CA GLY A 37 2.52 22.42 -9.75
C GLY A 37 2.84 22.62 -8.26
N LEU A 38 3.93 21.98 -7.85
CA LEU A 38 4.44 22.00 -6.48
C LEU A 38 5.86 22.56 -6.46
N ASP A 39 6.15 23.46 -5.52
CA ASP A 39 7.50 23.94 -5.29
C ASP A 39 8.20 23.08 -4.24
N VAL A 40 9.37 22.54 -4.60
CA VAL A 40 10.26 21.79 -3.70
C VAL A 40 11.44 22.68 -3.32
N CYS A 41 11.62 22.94 -2.03
CA CYS A 41 12.73 23.75 -1.54
C CYS A 41 14.09 23.08 -1.85
N LEU A 42 15.02 23.83 -2.46
CA LEU A 42 16.35 23.29 -2.83
C LEU A 42 17.30 23.08 -1.64
N GLN A 43 16.95 23.61 -0.46
CA GLN A 43 17.79 23.54 0.75
C GLN A 43 17.33 22.45 1.73
N CYS A 44 16.02 22.22 1.83
CA CYS A 44 15.46 21.27 2.80
C CYS A 44 14.46 20.27 2.21
N PHE A 45 14.23 20.30 0.89
CA PHE A 45 13.39 19.35 0.16
C PHE A 45 11.92 19.26 0.61
N ASN A 46 11.43 20.34 1.24
CA ASN A 46 10.03 20.49 1.63
C ASN A 46 9.18 20.85 0.41
N GLY A 47 8.04 20.19 0.24
CA GLY A 47 7.06 20.44 -0.82
C GLY A 47 6.00 21.44 -0.37
N ALA A 48 5.75 22.46 -1.18
CA ALA A 48 4.83 23.53 -0.83
C ALA A 48 4.04 24.00 -2.06
N CYS A 49 2.74 24.24 -1.88
CA CYS A 49 1.87 24.65 -2.97
C CYS A 49 2.07 26.11 -3.37
N VAL A 50 1.84 26.38 -4.66
CA VAL A 50 2.00 27.71 -5.28
C VAL A 50 0.65 28.43 -5.49
N GLY A 51 -0.46 27.67 -5.47
CA GLY A 51 -1.81 28.18 -5.69
C GLY A 51 -2.33 29.09 -4.57
N GLU A 52 -3.65 29.13 -4.37
CA GLU A 52 -4.30 30.15 -3.51
C GLU A 52 -3.78 30.20 -2.06
N ARG A 53 -3.36 29.07 -1.49
CA ARG A 53 -2.82 29.01 -0.12
C ARG A 53 -1.38 29.50 -0.02
N THR A 54 -0.62 29.51 -1.12
CA THR A 54 0.75 30.06 -1.20
C THR A 54 1.74 29.53 -0.15
N HIS A 55 1.64 28.27 0.26
CA HIS A 55 2.54 27.67 1.25
C HIS A 55 4.03 27.77 0.87
N SER A 56 4.34 27.82 -0.42
CA SER A 56 5.71 28.04 -0.91
C SER A 56 6.27 29.40 -0.49
N GLN A 57 5.43 30.45 -0.55
CA GLN A 57 5.78 31.79 -0.10
C GLN A 57 5.91 31.85 1.42
N LEU A 58 4.98 31.20 2.16
CA LEU A 58 5.05 31.10 3.62
C LEU A 58 6.35 30.42 4.08
N HIS A 59 6.74 29.31 3.43
CA HIS A 59 7.99 28.61 3.70
C HIS A 59 9.20 29.50 3.46
N TYR A 60 9.22 30.26 2.36
CA TYR A 60 10.29 31.22 2.09
C TYR A 60 10.40 32.26 3.21
N VAL A 61 9.30 32.91 3.59
CA VAL A 61 9.29 33.97 4.62
C VAL A 61 9.71 33.43 5.99
N THR A 62 9.29 32.22 6.36
CA THR A 62 9.53 31.65 7.69
C THR A 62 10.92 31.01 7.83
N ARG A 63 11.46 30.45 6.75
CA ARG A 63 12.74 29.70 6.77
C ARG A 63 13.88 30.44 6.10
N ASN A 64 13.60 31.55 5.41
CA ASN A 64 14.54 32.25 4.54
C ASN A 64 15.17 31.32 3.49
N HIS A 65 14.32 30.50 2.85
CA HIS A 65 14.70 29.56 1.79
C HIS A 65 14.18 30.03 0.43
N PRO A 66 14.91 30.89 -0.31
CA PRO A 66 14.39 31.56 -1.49
C PRO A 66 14.39 30.70 -2.77
N LEU A 67 15.12 29.59 -2.80
CA LEU A 67 15.31 28.79 -4.01
C LEU A 67 14.44 27.52 -4.01
N VAL A 68 13.66 27.35 -5.07
CA VAL A 68 12.71 26.23 -5.21
C VAL A 68 12.78 25.61 -6.61
N LEU A 69 12.48 24.32 -6.69
CA LEU A 69 12.21 23.58 -7.92
C LEU A 69 10.70 23.38 -8.03
N ASN A 70 10.08 24.04 -9.00
CA ASN A 70 8.69 23.77 -9.35
C ASN A 70 8.62 22.49 -10.20
N ILE A 71 7.74 21.57 -9.82
CA ILE A 71 7.48 20.30 -10.51
C ILE A 71 5.99 20.26 -10.84
N ARG A 72 5.67 20.00 -12.11
CA ARG A 72 4.30 19.85 -12.58
C ARG A 72 4.16 18.63 -13.49
N ARG A 73 3.19 17.78 -13.17
CA ARG A 73 2.85 16.57 -13.92
C ARG A 73 1.56 16.81 -14.71
N THR A 74 1.58 16.50 -16.00
CA THR A 74 0.41 16.65 -16.89
C THR A 74 0.16 15.35 -17.65
N PRO A 75 -1.09 14.91 -17.82
CA PRO A 75 -1.40 13.70 -18.59
C PRO A 75 -0.94 13.83 -20.04
N LYS A 76 -0.28 12.80 -20.56
CA LYS A 76 0.02 12.67 -22.00
C LYS A 76 -1.28 12.48 -22.77
N ARG A 77 -1.42 13.17 -23.90
CA ARG A 77 -2.56 12.95 -24.80
C ARG A 77 -2.40 11.61 -25.52
N VAL A 78 -3.17 10.62 -25.09
CA VAL A 78 -3.28 9.33 -25.80
C VAL A 78 -4.15 9.55 -27.05
N VAL A 79 -3.52 9.59 -28.23
CA VAL A 79 -4.24 9.53 -29.51
C VAL A 79 -4.60 8.06 -29.75
N LYS A 80 -5.85 7.70 -29.48
CA LYS A 80 -6.38 6.34 -29.76
C LYS A 80 -6.72 6.25 -31.25
N ASP A 81 -5.75 5.89 -32.08
CA ASP A 81 -5.99 5.61 -33.51
C ASP A 81 -6.45 4.17 -33.78
N GLU A 82 -6.50 3.28 -32.77
CA GLU A 82 -6.95 1.90 -32.97
C GLU A 82 -8.03 1.46 -31.96
N PRO A 83 -9.02 0.65 -32.42
CA PRO A 83 -10.04 0.10 -31.55
C PRO A 83 -9.41 -0.80 -30.47
N PRO A 84 -9.98 -0.85 -29.26
CA PRO A 84 -9.41 -1.60 -28.15
C PRO A 84 -9.20 -3.06 -28.55
N THR A 85 -7.95 -3.51 -28.52
CA THR A 85 -7.60 -4.91 -28.72
C THR A 85 -8.39 -5.75 -27.72
N LYS A 86 -9.22 -6.66 -28.23
CA LYS A 86 -9.99 -7.62 -27.42
C LYS A 86 -9.06 -8.29 -26.42
N MET A 87 -9.30 -8.04 -25.14
CA MET A 87 -8.60 -8.63 -24.00
C MET A 87 -8.53 -10.16 -24.18
N THR A 88 -7.39 -10.67 -24.62
CA THR A 88 -7.17 -12.11 -24.81
C THR A 88 -5.89 -12.62 -24.16
N LYS A 89 -5.20 -11.81 -23.34
CA LYS A 89 -4.13 -12.29 -22.45
C LYS A 89 -4.17 -11.55 -21.12
N LEU A 90 -4.15 -12.33 -20.05
CA LEU A 90 -4.08 -11.96 -18.62
C LEU A 90 -2.75 -11.29 -18.21
N ALA A 91 -2.11 -10.56 -19.11
CA ALA A 91 -0.94 -9.76 -18.82
C ALA A 91 -1.26 -8.32 -19.22
N ILE A 92 -1.94 -7.61 -18.33
CA ILE A 92 -1.93 -6.14 -18.37
C ILE A 92 -0.49 -5.77 -18.02
N ALA A 93 0.32 -5.41 -19.02
CA ALA A 93 1.62 -4.83 -18.74
C ALA A 93 1.39 -3.60 -17.86
N ALA A 94 2.05 -3.52 -16.70
CA ALA A 94 1.94 -2.36 -15.84
C ALA A 94 2.50 -1.14 -16.57
N GLU A 95 1.62 -0.27 -17.06
CA GLU A 95 2.02 1.03 -17.60
C GLU A 95 2.70 1.83 -16.49
N THR A 96 3.86 2.42 -16.79
CA THR A 96 4.57 3.26 -15.84
C THR A 96 4.01 4.68 -15.85
N ASP A 97 4.22 5.43 -14.77
CA ASP A 97 3.87 6.86 -14.72
C ASP A 97 4.53 7.66 -15.86
N ALA A 98 5.73 7.25 -16.27
CA ALA A 98 6.43 7.86 -17.39
C ALA A 98 5.72 7.62 -18.73
N ASP A 99 4.94 6.56 -18.87
CA ASP A 99 4.15 6.28 -20.08
C ASP A 99 2.91 7.17 -20.15
N ARG A 100 2.36 7.54 -18.99
CA ARG A 100 1.07 8.24 -18.86
C ARG A 100 1.18 9.76 -18.70
N TYR A 101 2.31 10.26 -18.21
CA TYR A 101 2.45 11.66 -17.84
C TYR A 101 3.72 12.31 -18.38
N ASP A 102 3.62 13.61 -18.66
CA ASP A 102 4.74 14.52 -18.91
C ASP A 102 5.06 15.27 -17.61
N ILE A 103 6.35 15.39 -17.29
CA ILE A 103 6.82 16.16 -16.14
C ILE A 103 7.55 17.40 -16.65
N THR A 104 7.11 18.56 -16.19
CA THR A 104 7.72 19.86 -16.46
C THR A 104 8.36 20.39 -15.18
N THR A 105 9.52 21.03 -15.32
CA THR A 105 10.31 21.53 -14.20
C THR A 105 10.92 22.89 -14.48
N ALA A 106 10.85 23.78 -13.48
CA ALA A 106 11.42 25.12 -13.52
C ALA A 106 12.05 25.46 -12.16
N VAL A 107 13.25 26.05 -12.15
CA VAL A 107 13.87 26.53 -10.89
C VAL A 107 13.54 27.99 -10.72
N LYS A 108 13.05 28.38 -9.54
CA LYS A 108 12.63 29.76 -9.26
C LYS A 108 13.33 30.29 -8.02
N CYS A 109 13.50 31.61 -7.98
CA CYS A 109 13.90 32.34 -6.78
C CYS A 109 12.74 33.26 -6.36
N HIS A 110 12.18 33.02 -5.17
CA HIS A 110 11.07 33.83 -4.62
C HIS A 110 11.49 35.27 -4.38
N GLU A 111 12.67 35.49 -3.81
CA GLU A 111 13.15 36.84 -3.49
C GLU A 111 13.45 37.69 -4.74
N CYS A 112 13.99 37.07 -5.79
CA CYS A 112 14.26 37.77 -7.05
C CYS A 112 13.08 37.79 -8.02
N VAL A 113 11.99 37.05 -7.71
CA VAL A 113 10.82 36.84 -8.58
C VAL A 113 11.25 36.49 -10.01
N LYS A 114 12.11 35.48 -10.15
CA LYS A 114 12.64 35.07 -11.46
C LYS A 114 12.90 33.58 -11.56
N GLU A 115 12.76 33.06 -12.78
CA GLU A 115 13.21 31.73 -13.15
C GLU A 115 14.74 31.72 -13.33
N LEU A 116 15.36 30.62 -12.92
CA LEU A 116 16.79 30.36 -13.01
C LEU A 116 17.04 29.22 -13.99
N ASP A 117 18.19 29.26 -14.64
CA ASP A 117 18.60 28.18 -15.53
C ASP A 117 18.89 26.91 -14.73
N LYS A 118 18.00 25.92 -14.85
CA LYS A 118 18.13 24.62 -14.19
C LYS A 118 19.35 23.82 -14.63
N SER A 119 19.95 24.16 -15.77
CA SER A 119 21.19 23.53 -16.27
C SER A 119 22.46 24.10 -15.64
N HIS A 120 22.34 25.15 -14.81
CA HIS A 120 23.47 25.71 -14.08
C HIS A 120 24.18 24.66 -13.24
N ALA A 121 25.52 24.69 -13.20
CA ALA A 121 26.35 23.66 -12.56
C ALA A 121 26.02 23.44 -11.07
N LYS A 122 25.60 24.50 -10.36
CA LYS A 122 25.14 24.43 -8.97
C LYS A 122 23.72 23.89 -8.81
N LEU A 123 22.88 23.86 -9.84
CA LEU A 123 21.46 23.49 -9.74
C LEU A 123 21.19 22.09 -10.30
N ALA A 124 21.78 21.77 -11.46
CA ALA A 124 21.62 20.51 -12.15
C ALA A 124 21.73 19.26 -11.24
N PRO A 125 22.77 19.12 -10.37
CA PRO A 125 22.88 17.94 -9.51
C PRO A 125 21.79 17.87 -8.43
N ILE A 126 21.32 19.01 -7.91
CA ILE A 126 20.23 19.02 -6.91
C ILE A 126 18.90 18.69 -7.58
N VAL A 127 18.62 19.26 -8.75
CA VAL A 127 17.41 18.97 -9.51
C VAL A 127 17.34 17.48 -9.87
N ASP A 128 18.44 16.90 -10.37
CA ASP A 128 18.52 15.46 -10.67
C ASP A 128 18.34 14.62 -9.39
N GLY A 129 18.97 15.02 -8.29
CA GLY A 129 18.81 14.35 -7.00
C GLY A 129 17.37 14.36 -6.49
N ILE A 130 16.67 15.49 -6.58
CA ILE A 130 15.24 15.60 -6.20
C ILE A 130 14.38 14.71 -7.12
N LEU A 131 14.64 14.70 -8.44
CA LEU A 131 13.89 13.89 -9.41
C LEU A 131 14.22 12.39 -9.37
N LYS A 132 15.30 11.98 -8.71
CA LYS A 132 15.63 10.56 -8.47
C LYS A 132 15.32 10.07 -7.07
N ALA A 133 15.18 10.96 -6.09
CA ALA A 133 14.86 10.58 -4.72
C ALA A 133 13.54 9.80 -4.68
N ASN A 134 13.51 8.71 -3.90
CA ASN A 134 12.26 8.06 -3.55
C ASN A 134 11.40 9.07 -2.80
N THR A 135 10.14 9.21 -3.20
CA THR A 135 9.24 10.11 -2.49
C THR A 135 8.90 9.52 -1.14
N PHE A 136 8.64 10.39 -0.16
CA PHE A 136 8.19 9.96 1.16
C PHE A 136 6.95 9.06 1.03
N SER A 137 5.98 9.45 0.20
CA SER A 137 4.78 8.67 -0.11
C SER A 137 5.12 7.27 -0.63
N ARG A 138 6.04 7.16 -1.60
CA ARG A 138 6.47 5.85 -2.13
C ARG A 138 7.26 5.02 -1.13
N GLN A 139 8.09 5.63 -0.27
CA GLN A 139 8.80 4.89 0.78
C GLN A 139 7.83 4.31 1.80
N GLU A 140 6.82 5.08 2.21
CA GLU A 140 5.80 4.61 3.15
C GLU A 140 4.85 3.60 2.50
N GLU A 141 4.48 3.77 1.22
CA GLU A 141 3.75 2.75 0.46
C GLU A 141 4.55 1.45 0.36
N VAL A 142 5.85 1.50 -0.01
CA VAL A 142 6.68 0.29 -0.08
C VAL A 142 6.78 -0.39 1.29
N LYS A 143 6.97 0.36 2.39
CA LYS A 143 6.94 -0.21 3.75
C LYS A 143 5.57 -0.77 4.14
N ALA A 144 4.47 -0.16 3.69
CA ALA A 144 3.12 -0.63 3.96
C ALA A 144 2.78 -1.90 3.15
N TRP A 145 3.41 -2.09 2.00
CA TRP A 145 3.28 -3.28 1.15
C TRP A 145 4.27 -4.39 1.52
N GLU A 146 5.43 -4.06 2.10
CA GLU A 146 6.32 -4.98 2.76
C GLU A 146 5.74 -5.33 4.14
N GLN A 147 4.64 -6.09 4.17
CA GLN A 147 4.43 -6.99 5.30
C GLN A 147 5.64 -7.94 5.31
N GLU A 148 6.70 -7.57 6.03
CA GLU A 148 7.80 -8.48 6.34
C GLU A 148 7.21 -9.62 7.18
N MET A 149 6.69 -10.64 6.50
CA MET A 149 6.24 -11.85 7.15
C MET A 149 7.47 -12.45 7.81
N ALA A 150 7.53 -12.39 9.12
CA ALA A 150 8.61 -13.01 9.87
C ALA A 150 8.21 -14.45 10.21
N THR A 151 9.21 -15.30 10.43
CA THR A 151 8.95 -16.54 11.18
C THR A 151 8.60 -16.22 12.64
N CYS A 152 8.20 -17.23 13.42
CA CYS A 152 7.97 -17.08 14.86
C CYS A 152 8.54 -18.26 15.63
N GLU A 153 8.70 -18.09 16.95
CA GLU A 153 9.24 -19.12 17.82
C GLU A 153 8.43 -20.43 17.77
N HIS A 154 7.11 -20.35 17.53
CA HIS A 154 6.23 -21.52 17.43
C HIS A 154 6.48 -22.35 16.17
N ILE A 155 7.00 -21.74 15.09
CA ILE A 155 7.41 -22.45 13.88
C ILE A 155 8.83 -23.00 14.07
N LEU A 156 9.75 -22.18 14.59
CA LEU A 156 11.15 -22.59 14.81
C LEU A 156 11.28 -23.74 15.81
N MET A 157 10.38 -23.82 16.78
CA MET A 157 10.35 -24.89 17.80
C MET A 157 9.23 -25.91 17.53
N LEU A 158 8.66 -25.93 16.33
CA LEU A 158 7.59 -26.85 15.97
C LEU A 158 8.06 -28.30 16.14
N GLN A 159 7.28 -29.09 16.88
CA GLN A 159 7.50 -30.53 17.01
C GLN A 159 6.31 -31.25 16.40
N GLN A 160 6.55 -32.01 15.34
CA GLN A 160 5.51 -32.80 14.70
C GLN A 160 5.30 -34.11 15.47
N GLU A 161 4.04 -34.53 15.58
CA GLU A 161 3.67 -35.85 16.11
C GLU A 161 4.16 -36.98 15.20
N THR A 162 3.78 -38.23 15.50
CA THR A 162 4.23 -39.39 14.72
C THR A 162 3.88 -39.24 13.24
N SER A 163 4.90 -39.35 12.38
CA SER A 163 4.75 -39.22 10.92
C SER A 163 3.74 -40.23 10.38
N ARG A 164 2.89 -39.79 9.46
CA ARG A 164 2.01 -40.68 8.69
C ARG A 164 1.78 -40.10 7.30
N LYS A 165 1.56 -40.98 6.32
CA LYS A 165 1.08 -40.55 5.01
C LYS A 165 -0.42 -40.28 5.09
N ILE A 166 -0.84 -39.05 4.81
CA ILE A 166 -2.25 -38.71 4.68
C ILE A 166 -2.69 -39.10 3.26
N GLU A 167 -3.75 -39.91 3.16
CA GLU A 167 -4.29 -40.31 1.86
C GLU A 167 -4.89 -39.09 1.15
N SER A 168 -4.75 -39.00 -0.18
CA SER A 168 -5.19 -37.80 -0.93
C SER A 168 -6.68 -37.49 -0.77
N GLY A 169 -7.52 -38.47 -0.45
CA GLY A 169 -8.95 -38.26 -0.16
C GLY A 169 -9.22 -37.56 1.18
N ASP A 170 -8.33 -37.75 2.16
CA ASP A 170 -8.46 -37.16 3.50
C ASP A 170 -8.00 -35.69 3.53
N LEU A 171 -7.29 -35.25 2.49
CA LEU A 171 -6.94 -33.83 2.27
C LEU A 171 -8.04 -33.04 1.56
N GLY A 172 -9.14 -33.69 1.16
CA GLY A 172 -10.20 -33.08 0.37
C GLY A 172 -11.37 -32.48 1.15
N HIS A 173 -11.44 -32.64 2.47
CA HIS A 173 -12.52 -32.10 3.30
C HIS A 173 -12.13 -31.87 4.77
N CYS A 174 -12.83 -30.96 5.43
CA CYS A 174 -12.64 -30.68 6.86
C CYS A 174 -13.00 -31.89 7.74
N SER A 175 -12.22 -32.15 8.79
CA SER A 175 -12.47 -33.30 9.69
C SER A 175 -13.76 -33.19 10.52
N LYS A 176 -14.33 -31.99 10.64
CA LYS A 176 -15.56 -31.71 11.42
C LYS A 176 -16.77 -31.28 10.56
N CYS A 177 -16.63 -31.07 9.24
CA CYS A 177 -17.75 -30.72 8.35
C CYS A 177 -17.46 -30.99 6.87
N ASP A 178 -18.47 -30.85 6.00
CA ASP A 178 -18.36 -31.19 4.56
C ASP A 178 -17.66 -30.12 3.68
N LEU A 179 -17.01 -29.12 4.29
CA LEU A 179 -16.30 -28.09 3.53
C LEU A 179 -15.07 -28.71 2.84
N LYS A 180 -14.89 -28.38 1.56
CA LYS A 180 -13.81 -28.88 0.70
C LYS A 180 -12.80 -27.80 0.28
N GLU A 181 -13.07 -26.56 0.64
CA GLU A 181 -12.28 -25.38 0.30
C GLU A 181 -11.93 -24.64 1.59
N ASN A 182 -10.89 -23.78 1.53
CA ASN A 182 -10.38 -23.04 2.68
C ASN A 182 -9.97 -23.98 3.84
N LEU A 183 -9.20 -25.01 3.49
CA LEU A 183 -8.75 -26.05 4.42
C LEU A 183 -7.33 -25.75 4.94
N TRP A 184 -7.18 -25.89 6.25
CA TRP A 184 -5.98 -25.58 7.02
C TRP A 184 -5.45 -26.85 7.68
N LEU A 185 -4.28 -27.30 7.25
CA LEU A 185 -3.59 -28.45 7.79
C LEU A 185 -2.73 -28.02 8.98
N CYS A 186 -3.00 -28.61 10.14
CA CYS A 186 -2.17 -28.45 11.32
C CYS A 186 -0.79 -29.07 11.09
N LEU A 187 0.28 -28.29 11.20
CA LEU A 187 1.64 -28.79 10.97
C LEU A 187 2.14 -29.69 12.11
N VAL A 188 1.52 -29.61 13.31
CA VAL A 188 1.86 -30.43 14.48
C VAL A 188 1.36 -31.87 14.35
N CYS A 189 0.09 -32.08 13.99
CA CYS A 189 -0.53 -33.43 14.02
C CYS A 189 -1.21 -33.86 12.71
N GLY A 190 -1.21 -33.01 11.69
CA GLY A 190 -1.84 -33.30 10.40
C GLY A 190 -3.38 -33.31 10.44
N ASN A 191 -4.02 -32.73 11.47
CA ASN A 191 -5.48 -32.50 11.46
C ASN A 191 -5.86 -31.44 10.43
N LEU A 192 -6.97 -31.65 9.72
CA LEU A 192 -7.47 -30.74 8.70
C LEU A 192 -8.74 -30.03 9.15
N GLY A 193 -8.69 -28.71 9.31
CA GLY A 193 -9.83 -27.89 9.71
C GLY A 193 -10.19 -26.83 8.66
N CYS A 194 -11.47 -26.50 8.51
CA CYS A 194 -11.87 -25.37 7.67
C CYS A 194 -11.50 -24.03 8.33
N GLY A 195 -11.29 -23.00 7.51
CA GLY A 195 -10.96 -21.65 7.93
C GLY A 195 -12.06 -20.95 8.74
N ARG A 196 -11.78 -19.73 9.17
CA ARG A 196 -12.67 -18.93 10.01
C ARG A 196 -13.95 -18.54 9.26
N ALA A 197 -15.06 -18.44 10.01
CA ALA A 197 -16.28 -17.85 9.48
C ALA A 197 -16.07 -16.36 9.18
N GLN A 198 -16.26 -15.96 7.92
CA GLN A 198 -16.14 -14.58 7.46
C GLN A 198 -17.44 -14.12 6.80
N PHE A 199 -17.88 -12.89 7.07
CA PHE A 199 -19.02 -12.29 6.37
C PHE A 199 -18.62 -11.95 4.93
N GLY A 200 -19.31 -12.53 3.94
CA GLY A 200 -19.32 -12.03 2.56
C GLY A 200 -18.23 -12.48 1.60
N GLY A 201 -17.60 -13.66 1.76
CA GLY A 201 -16.63 -14.08 0.72
C GLY A 201 -16.20 -15.55 0.70
N VAL A 202 -15.71 -16.11 1.80
CA VAL A 202 -15.14 -17.48 1.81
C VAL A 202 -15.80 -18.32 2.91
N GLY A 203 -16.22 -19.53 2.54
CA GLY A 203 -16.84 -20.48 3.47
C GLY A 203 -15.86 -20.91 4.57
N GLY A 204 -16.35 -20.95 5.81
CA GLY A 204 -15.56 -21.37 6.96
C GLY A 204 -16.42 -21.48 8.21
N ASN A 205 -16.17 -22.50 9.03
CA ASN A 205 -16.85 -22.75 10.30
C ASN A 205 -15.90 -22.70 11.50
N SER A 206 -14.70 -22.14 11.33
CA SER A 206 -13.68 -21.96 12.38
C SER A 206 -13.18 -23.26 13.03
N HIS A 207 -13.26 -24.40 12.35
CA HIS A 207 -12.78 -25.68 12.89
C HIS A 207 -11.25 -25.75 13.02
N GLY A 208 -10.49 -25.06 12.16
CA GLY A 208 -9.03 -24.93 12.32
C GLY A 208 -8.65 -24.21 13.62
N LEU A 209 -9.33 -23.10 13.92
CA LEU A 209 -9.17 -22.37 15.19
C LEU A 209 -9.61 -23.21 16.40
N ALA A 210 -10.76 -23.89 16.30
CA ALA A 210 -11.24 -24.76 17.37
C ALA A 210 -10.22 -25.86 17.69
N HIS A 211 -9.65 -26.49 16.65
CA HIS A 211 -8.57 -27.47 16.82
C HIS A 211 -7.34 -26.87 17.52
N ALA A 212 -6.86 -25.71 17.06
CA ALA A 212 -5.71 -25.04 17.64
C ALA A 212 -5.91 -24.74 19.15
N THR A 213 -7.12 -24.33 19.54
CA THR A 213 -7.48 -24.07 20.95
C THR A 213 -7.61 -25.35 21.76
N GLU A 214 -8.24 -26.40 21.24
CA GLU A 214 -8.48 -27.67 21.94
C GLU A 214 -7.18 -28.50 22.13
N SER A 215 -6.29 -28.47 21.15
CA SER A 215 -5.06 -29.29 21.12
C SER A 215 -3.80 -28.50 21.48
N HIS A 216 -3.89 -27.18 21.59
CA HIS A 216 -2.75 -26.27 21.72
C HIS A 216 -1.77 -26.30 20.52
N HIS A 217 -2.20 -26.80 19.37
CA HIS A 217 -1.41 -26.79 18.15
C HIS A 217 -1.47 -25.43 17.46
N GLY A 218 -0.37 -24.68 17.52
CA GLY A 218 -0.36 -23.27 17.14
C GLY A 218 -0.22 -22.98 15.64
N VAL A 219 0.29 -23.91 14.82
CA VAL A 219 0.71 -23.62 13.44
C VAL A 219 -0.06 -24.47 12.44
N ALA A 220 -0.63 -23.82 11.43
CA ALA A 220 -1.31 -24.47 10.32
C ALA A 220 -0.95 -23.84 8.97
N VAL A 221 -0.99 -24.65 7.92
CA VAL A 221 -0.79 -24.23 6.53
C VAL A 221 -2.08 -24.37 5.73
N LYS A 222 -2.39 -23.40 4.87
CA LYS A 222 -3.54 -23.47 3.98
C LYS A 222 -3.23 -24.35 2.77
N LEU A 223 -3.97 -25.45 2.59
CA LEU A 223 -3.68 -26.44 1.54
C LEU A 223 -3.77 -25.85 0.13
N GLY A 224 -4.79 -25.04 -0.13
CA GLY A 224 -5.04 -24.52 -1.47
C GLY A 224 -4.04 -23.45 -1.93
N SER A 225 -3.22 -22.89 -1.03
CA SER A 225 -2.22 -21.87 -1.40
C SER A 225 -0.80 -22.42 -1.58
N ILE A 226 -0.59 -23.74 -1.40
CA ILE A 226 0.72 -24.38 -1.57
C ILE A 226 1.14 -24.33 -3.04
N THR A 227 2.37 -23.86 -3.28
CA THR A 227 3.00 -23.79 -4.60
C THR A 227 4.12 -24.84 -4.75
N PRO A 228 4.44 -25.30 -5.98
CA PRO A 228 5.59 -26.14 -6.24
C PRO A 228 6.92 -25.53 -5.80
N GLU A 229 7.02 -24.20 -5.80
CA GLU A 229 8.22 -23.45 -5.43
C GLU A 229 8.45 -23.40 -3.92
N GLY A 230 7.53 -23.94 -3.12
CA GLY A 230 7.64 -24.05 -1.67
C GLY A 230 7.10 -22.87 -0.88
N SER A 231 6.21 -22.08 -1.47
CA SER A 231 5.45 -21.05 -0.74
C SER A 231 4.03 -21.53 -0.43
N ALA A 232 3.51 -21.14 0.73
CA ALA A 232 2.13 -21.35 1.14
C ALA A 232 1.76 -20.35 2.25
N ASP A 233 0.46 -20.15 2.48
CA ASP A 233 0.03 -19.34 3.63
C ASP A 233 0.15 -20.18 4.90
N VAL A 234 1.01 -19.74 5.82
CA VAL A 234 1.17 -20.33 7.15
C VAL A 234 0.65 -19.36 8.19
N TYR A 235 -0.23 -19.84 9.06
CA TYR A 235 -0.84 -19.06 10.12
C TYR A 235 -0.48 -19.61 11.48
N CYS A 236 -0.06 -18.72 12.38
CA CYS A 236 0.20 -19.06 13.77
C CYS A 236 -0.95 -18.55 14.64
N TYR A 237 -1.80 -19.45 15.14
CA TYR A 237 -2.90 -19.13 16.06
C TYR A 237 -2.44 -18.61 17.43
N GLN A 238 -1.19 -18.87 17.83
CA GLN A 238 -0.64 -18.33 19.09
C GLN A 238 -0.17 -16.88 18.93
N CYS A 239 0.34 -16.51 17.75
CA CYS A 239 0.65 -15.12 17.40
C CYS A 239 -0.55 -14.34 16.86
N ASP A 240 -1.62 -15.06 16.49
CA ASP A 240 -2.79 -14.57 15.74
C ASP A 240 -2.40 -13.86 14.42
N GLU A 241 -1.36 -14.36 13.75
CA GLU A 241 -0.71 -13.69 12.62
C GLU A 241 -0.20 -14.67 11.56
N GLU A 242 -0.10 -14.20 10.31
CA GLU A 242 0.54 -14.94 9.23
C GLU A 242 2.07 -14.93 9.42
N ARG A 243 2.73 -16.05 9.15
CA ARG A 243 4.16 -16.25 9.44
C ARG A 243 4.85 -17.00 8.31
N LEU A 244 6.18 -16.88 8.24
CA LEU A 244 6.99 -17.69 7.33
C LEU A 244 7.49 -18.97 8.00
N ASP A 245 7.39 -20.06 7.26
CA ASP A 245 8.01 -21.34 7.58
C ASP A 245 9.09 -21.66 6.53
N ASN A 246 10.34 -21.43 6.91
CA ASN A 246 11.50 -21.73 6.04
C ASN A 246 11.71 -23.24 5.86
N ASP A 247 11.12 -24.06 6.73
CA ASP A 247 11.20 -25.52 6.75
C ASP A 247 9.86 -26.15 6.34
N LEU A 248 9.04 -25.43 5.55
CA LEU A 248 7.74 -25.90 5.11
C LEU A 248 7.82 -27.22 4.33
N SER A 249 8.84 -27.38 3.48
CA SER A 249 9.04 -28.59 2.68
C SER A 249 9.20 -29.86 3.56
N PRO A 250 10.13 -29.91 4.53
CA PRO A 250 10.21 -31.06 5.43
C PRO A 250 8.95 -31.22 6.30
N HIS A 251 8.32 -30.12 6.77
CA HIS A 251 7.09 -30.22 7.56
C HIS A 251 5.92 -30.85 6.80
N LEU A 252 5.78 -30.56 5.50
CA LEU A 252 4.75 -31.15 4.64
C LEU A 252 5.10 -32.60 4.26
N ALA A 253 6.37 -32.88 3.97
CA ALA A 253 6.84 -34.22 3.63
C ALA A 253 6.58 -35.23 4.77
N HIS A 254 6.63 -34.78 6.03
CA HIS A 254 6.28 -35.57 7.22
C HIS A 254 4.85 -36.15 7.18
N TRP A 255 3.94 -35.45 6.51
CA TRP A 255 2.55 -35.87 6.28
C TRP A 255 2.32 -36.56 4.93
N GLY A 256 3.39 -36.79 4.16
CA GLY A 256 3.34 -37.36 2.82
C GLY A 256 2.92 -36.38 1.73
N ILE A 257 2.98 -35.07 1.99
CA ILE A 257 2.66 -34.03 1.01
C ILE A 257 3.96 -33.56 0.35
N ILE A 258 4.10 -33.85 -0.95
CA ILE A 258 5.26 -33.47 -1.74
C ILE A 258 4.93 -32.17 -2.49
N LEU A 259 5.73 -31.13 -2.25
CA LEU A 259 5.54 -29.79 -2.86
C LEU A 259 5.48 -29.84 -4.39
N ALA A 260 6.36 -30.62 -5.03
CA ALA A 260 6.45 -30.71 -6.49
C ALA A 260 5.16 -31.21 -7.16
N ASP A 261 4.32 -31.94 -6.42
CA ASP A 261 3.04 -32.47 -6.90
C ASP A 261 1.87 -31.51 -6.60
N GLN A 262 2.10 -30.42 -5.87
CA GLN A 262 1.06 -29.45 -5.53
C GLN A 262 0.89 -28.43 -6.64
N VAL A 263 -0.35 -28.04 -6.87
CA VAL A 263 -0.71 -26.90 -7.71
C VAL A 263 -1.57 -25.99 -6.88
N LYS A 264 -1.23 -24.69 -6.85
CA LYS A 264 -2.04 -23.69 -6.17
C LYS A 264 -3.47 -23.71 -6.71
N THR A 265 -4.44 -24.09 -5.89
CA THR A 265 -5.86 -24.23 -6.26
C THR A 265 -6.73 -23.11 -5.72
N GLU A 266 -6.28 -22.42 -4.66
CA GLU A 266 -6.97 -21.33 -4.01
C GLU A 266 -6.09 -20.09 -3.96
N LYS A 267 -6.74 -18.92 -3.87
CA LYS A 267 -6.04 -17.66 -3.65
C LYS A 267 -5.33 -17.69 -2.31
N SER A 268 -4.13 -17.11 -2.28
CA SER A 268 -3.45 -16.85 -1.01
C SER A 268 -4.24 -15.85 -0.18
N LEU A 269 -3.97 -15.77 1.12
CA LEU A 269 -4.58 -14.76 1.98
C LEU A 269 -4.31 -13.34 1.47
N THR A 270 -3.07 -13.06 1.04
CA THR A 270 -2.72 -11.76 0.43
C THR A 270 -3.50 -11.48 -0.86
N GLU A 271 -3.65 -12.46 -1.75
CA GLU A 271 -4.44 -12.28 -2.99
C GLU A 271 -5.91 -12.05 -2.69
N MET A 272 -6.46 -12.75 -1.68
CA MET A 272 -7.81 -12.53 -1.21
C MET A 272 -7.97 -11.12 -0.63
N GLN A 273 -7.04 -10.64 0.19
CA GLN A 273 -7.05 -9.28 0.72
C GLN A 273 -6.95 -8.23 -0.39
N ILE A 274 -6.09 -8.43 -1.39
CA ILE A 274 -5.98 -7.54 -2.55
C ILE A 274 -7.27 -7.52 -3.35
N GLU A 275 -7.83 -8.68 -3.67
CA GLU A 275 -9.08 -8.77 -4.40
C GLU A 275 -10.24 -8.17 -3.60
N GLN A 276 -10.29 -8.42 -2.31
CA GLN A 276 -11.31 -7.85 -1.45
C GLN A 276 -11.15 -6.33 -1.40
N ASN A 277 -9.94 -5.80 -1.26
CA ASN A 277 -9.66 -4.36 -1.34
C ASN A 277 -10.02 -3.76 -2.71
N LEU A 278 -9.76 -4.46 -3.82
CA LEU A 278 -10.13 -4.03 -5.17
C LEU A 278 -11.64 -4.09 -5.41
N ARG A 279 -12.33 -5.08 -4.83
CA ARG A 279 -13.80 -5.22 -4.87
C ARG A 279 -14.49 -4.37 -3.79
N TRP A 280 -13.77 -3.88 -2.78
CA TRP A 280 -14.26 -2.98 -1.72
C TRP A 280 -14.38 -1.52 -2.21
N GLU A 281 -14.68 -1.31 -3.49
CA GLU A 281 -15.65 -0.27 -3.80
C GLU A 281 -16.96 -0.75 -3.15
N PHE A 282 -17.27 -0.24 -1.95
CA PHE A 282 -18.54 -0.47 -1.25
C PHE A 282 -19.63 -0.61 -2.29
N SER A 283 -20.22 -1.80 -2.38
CA SER A 283 -21.36 -2.04 -3.26
C SER A 283 -22.27 -0.83 -3.11
N MET A 284 -22.34 -0.02 -4.16
CA MET A 284 -23.20 1.16 -4.18
C MET A 284 -24.65 0.71 -4.26
N THR A 285 -25.00 -0.52 -3.88
CA THR A 285 -26.35 -1.07 -3.90
C THR A 285 -26.76 -1.51 -2.51
N THR A 286 -27.97 -1.13 -2.10
CA THR A 286 -28.59 -1.57 -0.84
C THR A 286 -28.93 -3.07 -0.88
N GLU A 287 -29.35 -3.65 0.25
CA GLU A 287 -29.83 -5.05 0.32
C GLU A 287 -30.97 -5.36 -0.68
N ASP A 288 -31.72 -4.33 -1.08
CA ASP A 288 -32.79 -4.39 -2.10
C ASP A 288 -32.28 -4.21 -3.55
N GLY A 289 -30.97 -4.15 -3.77
CA GLY A 289 -30.33 -3.98 -5.08
C GLY A 289 -30.44 -2.58 -5.68
N LYS A 290 -30.80 -1.55 -4.89
CA LYS A 290 -30.94 -0.17 -5.37
C LYS A 290 -29.63 0.60 -5.22
N GLU A 291 -29.27 1.34 -6.26
CA GLU A 291 -28.08 2.19 -6.19
C GLU A 291 -28.22 3.32 -5.15
N LEU A 292 -27.19 3.49 -4.32
CA LEU A 292 -27.06 4.57 -3.35
C LEU A 292 -26.80 5.87 -4.09
N ARG A 293 -27.48 6.93 -3.65
CA ARG A 293 -27.31 8.27 -4.23
C ARG A 293 -25.97 8.87 -3.79
N PRO A 294 -25.10 9.30 -4.72
CA PRO A 294 -23.89 10.04 -4.38
C PRO A 294 -24.22 11.36 -3.68
N LEU A 295 -23.46 11.69 -2.64
CA LEU A 295 -23.57 12.94 -1.89
C LEU A 295 -22.32 13.79 -2.11
N PHE A 296 -22.49 15.11 -2.12
CA PHE A 296 -21.42 16.08 -2.33
C PHE A 296 -21.62 17.28 -1.39
N GLY A 297 -20.50 17.90 -1.00
CA GLY A 297 -20.51 19.12 -0.20
C GLY A 297 -19.55 19.07 0.99
N PRO A 298 -19.53 20.12 1.82
CA PRO A 298 -18.69 20.18 3.00
C PRO A 298 -18.98 19.01 3.95
N SER A 299 -17.94 18.39 4.50
CA SER A 299 -18.03 17.23 5.40
C SER A 299 -18.55 15.93 4.76
N LEU A 300 -18.62 15.85 3.43
CA LEU A 300 -19.06 14.66 2.68
C LEU A 300 -17.95 14.13 1.76
N THR A 301 -16.69 14.43 2.08
CA THR A 301 -15.52 14.03 1.30
C THR A 301 -15.12 12.61 1.64
N GLY A 302 -15.13 11.71 0.65
CA GLY A 302 -14.60 10.36 0.80
C GLY A 302 -13.07 10.37 0.98
N LEU A 303 -12.54 9.38 1.70
CA LEU A 303 -11.11 9.19 1.89
C LEU A 303 -10.63 8.04 1.01
N LYS A 304 -9.61 8.29 0.19
CA LYS A 304 -9.00 7.27 -0.68
C LYS A 304 -8.33 6.19 0.18
N ASN A 305 -8.58 4.92 -0.12
CA ASN A 305 -7.93 3.80 0.54
C ASN A 305 -6.46 3.73 0.08
N LEU A 306 -5.53 3.65 1.04
CA LEU A 306 -4.08 3.59 0.83
C LEU A 306 -3.52 2.16 1.02
N GLY A 307 -4.39 1.15 1.04
CA GLY A 307 -4.07 -0.24 1.39
C GLY A 307 -4.36 -0.48 2.87
N ASN A 308 -5.34 -1.35 3.17
CA ASN A 308 -5.78 -1.69 4.53
C ASN A 308 -6.15 -0.49 5.43
N SER A 309 -6.34 0.72 4.88
CA SER A 309 -6.55 1.95 5.66
C SER A 309 -8.01 2.26 5.97
N CYS A 310 -8.92 1.31 5.77
CA CYS A 310 -10.37 1.52 5.93
C CYS A 310 -10.75 1.86 7.39
N TYR A 311 -10.10 1.22 8.37
CA TYR A 311 -10.31 1.51 9.78
C TYR A 311 -9.98 2.97 10.11
N LEU A 312 -8.87 3.49 9.56
CA LEU A 312 -8.44 4.86 9.75
C LEU A 312 -9.42 5.83 9.10
N ALA A 313 -9.89 5.52 7.89
CA ALA A 313 -10.90 6.32 7.21
C ALA A 313 -12.20 6.41 8.03
N SER A 314 -12.69 5.28 8.56
CA SER A 314 -13.88 5.26 9.42
C SER A 314 -13.70 6.08 10.69
N ILE A 315 -12.56 5.95 11.38
CA ILE A 315 -12.26 6.71 12.60
C ILE A 315 -12.22 8.21 12.31
N LEU A 316 -11.53 8.63 11.24
CA LEU A 316 -11.41 10.05 10.88
C LEU A 316 -12.76 10.67 10.54
N GLN A 317 -13.59 9.98 9.76
CA GLN A 317 -14.95 10.46 9.45
C GLN A 317 -15.78 10.67 10.73
N CYS A 318 -15.73 9.72 11.67
CA CYS A 318 -16.42 9.87 12.96
C CYS A 318 -15.85 11.02 13.81
N LEU A 319 -14.52 11.19 13.85
CA LEU A 319 -13.90 12.27 14.63
C LEU A 319 -14.26 13.66 14.10
N PHE A 320 -14.22 13.87 12.79
CA PHE A 320 -14.54 15.18 12.19
C PHE A 320 -16.05 15.51 12.18
N ASP A 321 -16.90 14.54 12.51
CA ASP A 321 -18.32 14.78 12.80
C ASP A 321 -18.56 15.31 14.23
N LEU A 322 -17.58 15.17 15.14
CA LEU A 322 -17.67 15.72 16.49
C LEU A 322 -17.41 17.25 16.48
N PRO A 323 -18.37 18.09 16.95
CA PRO A 323 -18.20 19.55 16.94
C PRO A 323 -16.97 20.04 17.72
N ALA A 324 -16.64 19.38 18.84
CA ALA A 324 -15.47 19.74 19.65
C ALA A 324 -14.15 19.48 18.92
N PHE A 325 -14.07 18.38 18.16
CA PHE A 325 -12.88 18.05 17.38
C PHE A 325 -12.76 18.99 16.18
N ARG A 326 -13.87 19.24 15.47
CA ARG A 326 -13.93 20.19 14.36
C ARG A 326 -13.52 21.59 14.79
N GLY A 327 -14.06 22.10 15.90
CA GLY A 327 -13.72 23.43 16.42
C GLY A 327 -12.26 23.58 16.83
N ARG A 328 -11.55 22.47 17.13
CA ARG A 328 -10.13 22.49 17.51
C ARG A 328 -9.18 22.38 16.32
N TYR A 329 -9.53 21.62 15.28
CA TYR A 329 -8.62 21.21 14.21
C TYR A 329 -9.03 21.64 12.81
N ASN A 330 -10.31 21.99 12.59
CA ASN A 330 -10.78 22.51 11.31
C ASN A 330 -11.15 23.98 11.49
N ILE A 331 -10.11 24.83 11.49
CA ILE A 331 -10.23 26.28 11.62
C ILE A 331 -9.83 26.88 10.27
N PRO A 332 -10.79 27.06 9.34
CA PRO A 332 -10.51 27.70 8.06
C PRO A 332 -9.86 29.07 8.29
N GLU A 333 -8.86 29.42 7.47
CA GLU A 333 -8.16 30.72 7.48
C GLU A 333 -7.20 30.97 8.67
N ALA A 334 -7.00 30.01 9.58
CA ALA A 334 -6.00 30.13 10.64
C ALA A 334 -4.55 29.87 10.17
N ASP A 335 -4.35 29.38 8.95
CA ASP A 335 -3.04 29.06 8.37
C ASP A 335 -2.34 30.28 7.70
N LEU A 336 -2.60 31.50 8.19
CA LEU A 336 -1.92 32.73 7.75
C LEU A 336 -0.92 33.26 8.81
#